data_AF-A0A0M2PNI2-F1
#
_entry.id   AF-A0A0M2PNI2-F1
#
_cell.length_a   1.000
_cell.length_b   1.000
_cell.length_c   1.000
_cell.angle_alpha   90.00
_cell.angle_beta   90.00
_cell.angle_gamma   90.00
#
_symmetry.space_group_name_H-M   'P 1'
#
loop_
_entity.id
_entity.type
_entity.pdbx_description
1 polymer ?
#
loop_
_entity_poly.entity_id
_entity_poly.type
_entity_poly.pdbx_seq_one_letter_code
_entity_poly.pdbx_strand_id
1 'polypeptide(L)' 'MSIFMYISIYFMPILAIIFCLNLVEIIKKVKKDQPTASNTFWLTTSFLFIVWSIAVTAYLSA' A
#
# COMPACT_ATOMS: atom_id res chain seq x y z
N MET A 1 -7.07 20.48 11.15
CA MET A 1 -6.93 19.13 10.55
C MET A 1 -6.31 18.21 11.57
N SER A 2 -6.96 17.09 11.89
CA SER A 2 -6.45 16.10 12.84
C SER A 2 -5.11 15.54 12.35
N ILE A 3 -4.18 15.26 13.27
CA ILE A 3 -2.85 14.66 13.00
C ILE A 3 -2.94 13.43 12.08
N PHE A 4 -4.02 12.66 12.20
CA PHE A 4 -4.34 11.51 11.37
C PHE A 4 -4.47 11.83 9.88
N MET A 5 -5.06 12.98 9.53
CA MET A 5 -5.26 13.40 8.14
C MET A 5 -3.95 13.87 7.49
N TYR A 6 -3.07 14.49 8.28
CA TYR A 6 -1.70 14.83 7.87
C TYR A 6 -0.90 13.55 7.58
N ILE A 7 -0.90 12.59 8.51
CA ILE A 7 -0.22 11.30 8.31
C ILE A 7 -0.78 10.60 7.07
N SER A 8 -2.10 10.52 6.89
CA SER A 8 -2.69 9.92 5.69
C SER A 8 -2.22 10.61 4.41
N ILE A 9 -2.21 11.94 4.33
CA ILE A 9 -1.81 12.66 3.11
C ILE A 9 -0.34 12.42 2.73
N TYR A 10 0.58 12.38 3.70
CA TYR A 10 2.01 12.22 3.41
C TYR A 10 2.46 10.76 3.35
N PHE A 11 1.81 9.86 4.09
CA PHE A 11 2.18 8.45 4.16
C PHE A 11 1.53 7.64 3.02
N MET A 12 0.33 8.00 2.58
CA MET A 12 -0.38 7.34 1.49
C MET A 12 0.34 7.38 0.12
N PRO A 13 0.97 8.48 -0.33
CA PRO A 13 1.76 8.46 -1.56
C PRO A 13 2.97 7.53 -1.46
N ILE A 14 3.60 7.43 -0.29
CA ILE A 14 4.72 6.50 -0.06
C ILE A 14 4.23 5.06 -0.16
N LEU A 15 3.11 4.73 0.51
CA LEU A 15 2.50 3.41 0.42
C LEU A 15 2.07 3.05 -1.01
N ALA A 16 1.54 4.02 -1.77
CA ALA A 16 1.16 3.81 -3.17
C ALA A 16 2.37 3.49 -4.06
N ILE A 17 3.49 4.19 -3.86
CA ILE A 17 4.74 3.88 -4.58
C ILE A 17 5.22 2.47 -4.22
N ILE A 18 5.22 2.11 -2.93
CA ILE A 18 5.60 0.76 -2.47
C ILE A 18 4.70 -0.30 -3.10
N PHE A 19 3.39 -0.07 -3.13
CA PHE A 19 2.42 -0.97 -3.74
C PHE A 19 2.71 -1.18 -5.25
N CYS A 20 2.87 -0.09 -6.01
CA CYS A 20 3.14 -0.15 -7.44
C CYS A 20 4.48 -0.86 -7.74
N LEU A 21 5.54 -0.54 -7.01
CA LEU A 21 6.86 -1.14 -7.21
C LEU A 21 6.86 -2.64 -6.89
N ASN A 22 6.23 -3.05 -5.77
CA ASN A 22 6.14 -4.46 -5.42
C ASN A 22 5.30 -5.24 -6.43
N LEU A 23 4.21 -4.66 -6.97
CA LEU A 23 3.42 -5.30 -8.02
C LEU A 23 4.25 -5.55 -9.28
N VAL A 24 4.99 -4.53 -9.75
CA VAL A 24 5.88 -4.67 -10.91
C VAL A 24 6.99 -5.69 -10.66
N GLU A 25 7.57 -5.71 -9.45
CA GLU A 25 8.56 -6.73 -9.09
C GLU A 25 7.98 -8.14 -9.06
N ILE A 26 6.79 -8.34 -8.50
CA ILE A 26 6.11 -9.64 -8.51
C ILE A 26 5.91 -10.12 -9.95
N ILE A 27 5.39 -9.26 -10.83
CA ILE A 27 5.19 -9.61 -12.25
C ILE A 27 6.51 -10.04 -12.91
N LYS A 28 7.60 -9.30 -12.65
CA LYS A 28 8.94 -9.64 -13.18
C LYS A 28 9.49 -10.94 -12.58
N LYS A 29 9.26 -11.20 -11.29
CA LYS A 29 9.74 -12.38 -10.56
C LYS A 29 8.97 -13.64 -10.95
N VAL A 30 7.65 -13.55 -11.11
CA VAL A 30 6.80 -14.65 -11.62
C VAL A 30 7.29 -15.10 -13.01
N LYS A 31 7.61 -14.15 -13.90
CA LYS A 31 8.14 -14.48 -15.23
C LYS A 31 9.52 -15.18 -15.19
N LYS A 32 10.27 -15.04 -14.10
CA LYS A 32 11.61 -15.60 -13.92
C LYS A 32 11.64 -16.77 -12.92
N ASP A 33 10.48 -17.30 -12.51
CA ASP A 33 10.34 -18.33 -11.47
C ASP A 33 11.10 -18.00 -10.17
N GLN A 34 11.13 -16.72 -9.81
CA GLN A 34 11.78 -16.22 -8.58
C GLN A 34 10.79 -16.16 -7.41
N PRO A 35 11.25 -16.34 -6.17
CA PRO A 35 10.39 -16.26 -4.99
C PRO A 35 9.78 -14.86 -4.84
N THR A 36 8.45 -14.80 -4.72
CA THR A 36 7.67 -13.56 -4.60
C THR A 36 7.23 -13.23 -3.18
N ALA A 37 7.46 -14.13 -2.21
CA ALA A 37 6.90 -14.05 -0.86
C ALA A 37 7.14 -12.68 -0.17
N SER A 38 8.37 -12.14 -0.25
CA SER A 38 8.70 -10.85 0.35
C SER A 38 7.95 -9.68 -0.31
N ASN A 39 7.87 -9.65 -1.64
CA ASN A 39 7.15 -8.61 -2.35
C ASN A 39 5.64 -8.71 -2.15
N THR A 40 5.10 -9.93 -2.11
CA THR A 40 3.69 -10.18 -1.82
C THR A 40 3.35 -9.67 -0.42
N PHE A 41 4.20 -9.93 0.57
CA PHE A 41 4.02 -9.38 1.92
C PHE A 41 3.95 -7.84 1.90
N TRP A 42 4.95 -7.17 1.30
CA TRP A 42 4.96 -5.71 1.20
C TRP A 42 3.76 -5.15 0.41
N LEU A 43 3.36 -5.80 -0.67
CA LEU A 43 2.18 -5.44 -1.47
C LEU A 43 0.89 -5.56 -0.64
N THR A 44 0.67 -6.68 0.03
CA THR A 44 -0.53 -6.90 0.84
C THR A 44 -0.58 -5.94 2.03
N THR A 45 0.54 -5.72 2.72
CA THR A 45 0.61 -4.78 3.85
C THR A 45 0.34 -3.35 3.38
N SER A 46 0.98 -2.89 2.30
CA SER A 46 0.73 -1.55 1.75
C SER A 46 -0.72 -1.36 1.28
N PHE A 47 -1.28 -2.35 0.58
CA PHE A 47 -2.67 -2.32 0.15
C PHE A 47 -3.64 -2.25 1.33
N LEU A 48 -3.41 -3.06 2.38
CA LEU A 48 -4.22 -3.06 3.59
C LEU A 48 -4.22 -1.67 4.25
N PHE A 49 -3.05 -1.05 4.42
CA PHE A 49 -2.95 0.29 5.01
C PHE A 49 -3.64 1.36 4.16
N ILE A 50 -3.56 1.28 2.83
CA ILE A 50 -4.25 2.21 1.93
C ILE A 50 -5.77 2.06 2.08
N VAL A 51 -6.31 0.85 1.95
CA VAL A 51 -7.76 0.60 2.04
C VAL A 51 -8.29 0.96 3.42
N TRP A 52 -7.57 0.60 4.48
CA TRP A 52 -7.95 0.96 5.85
C TRP A 52 -7.97 2.48 6.06
N SER A 53 -6.97 3.19 5.55
CA SER A 53 -6.92 4.66 5.64
C SER A 53 -8.09 5.32 4.92
N ILE A 54 -8.46 4.81 3.74
CA ILE A 54 -9.64 5.29 2.99
C ILE A 54 -10.93 4.99 3.77
N ALA A 55 -11.09 3.76 4.27
CA ALA A 55 -12.29 3.36 5.02
C ALA A 55 -12.48 4.18 6.31
N VAL A 56 -11.42 4.38 7.08
CA VAL A 56 -11.45 5.21 8.30
C VAL A 56 -11.74 6.67 7.97
N THR A 57 -11.12 7.21 6.91
CA THR A 57 -11.40 8.58 6.48
C THR A 57 -12.85 8.74 6.05
N ALA A 58 -13.39 7.80 5.28
CA ALA A 58 -14.79 7.80 4.84
C ALA A 58 -15.75 7.74 6.04
N TYR A 59 -15.47 6.85 7.00
CA TYR A 59 -16.27 6.72 8.23
C TYR A 59 -16.24 7.98 9.10
N LEU A 60 -15.08 8.60 9.28
CA LEU A 60 -14.94 9.84 10.07
C LEU A 60 -15.50 11.07 9.37
N SER A 61 -15.69 11.02 8.05
CA SER A 61 -16.26 12.11 7.24
C SER A 61 -17.77 12.02 7.03
N ALA A 62 -18.40 10.92 7.49
CA ALA A 62 -19.85 10.67 7.43
C ALA A 62 -20.52 11.09 8.74
#